data_AF-A0A4S9CIC3-F1
#
_entry.id   AF-A0A4S9CIC3-F1
#
_cell.length_a   1.000
_cell.length_b   1.000
_cell.length_c   1.000
_cell.angle_alpha   90.00
_cell.angle_beta   90.00
_cell.angle_gamma   90.00
#
_symmetry.space_group_name_H-M   'P 1'
#
loop_
_entity.id
_entity.type
_entity.pdbx_description
1 polymer ?
#
loop_
_entity_poly.entity_id
_entity_poly.type
_entity_poly.pdbx_seq_one_letter_code
_entity_poly.pdbx_strand_id
1 'polypeptide(L)'
;MQNPTADLQARQRNIQLIRATKINPSDLQAWLDLASHQEHLVSPAVDASSMTNSERKTLADLRIAVYEKALKQFPENEAPVREELLLRLLSEASITLEAQKYKQKLQDTLQQHLTSFPIWTLYLNACQANPVEFRFEDVKAFFIRSLRTLGSNDNMVS
;
A
#
# COMPACT_ATOMS: atom_id res chain seq x y z
N MET A 1 0.43 -30.04 -12.99
CA MET A 1 0.68 -30.84 -11.76
C MET A 1 1.46 -29.95 -10.80
N GLN A 2 0.93 -29.66 -9.61
CA GLN A 2 1.66 -28.90 -8.59
C GLN A 2 2.86 -29.73 -8.10
N ASN A 3 4.05 -29.13 -8.02
CA ASN A 3 5.25 -29.80 -7.53
C ASN A 3 5.28 -29.68 -5.99
N PRO A 4 4.99 -30.75 -5.22
CA PRO A 4 4.82 -30.68 -3.77
C PRO A 4 6.09 -30.22 -3.04
N THR A 5 7.26 -30.39 -3.66
CA THR A 5 8.54 -29.90 -3.13
C THR A 5 8.64 -28.37 -3.18
N ALA A 6 8.10 -27.74 -4.22
CA ALA A 6 8.17 -26.29 -4.40
C ALA A 6 7.25 -25.54 -3.43
N ASP A 7 6.02 -26.05 -3.18
CA ASP A 7 5.12 -25.48 -2.17
C ASP A 7 5.74 -25.56 -0.76
N LEU A 8 6.34 -26.70 -0.42
CA LEU A 8 7.00 -26.89 0.88
C LEU A 8 8.18 -25.92 1.06
N GLN A 9 8.99 -25.71 0.03
CA GLN A 9 10.08 -24.72 0.04
C GLN A 9 9.56 -23.28 0.17
N ALA A 10 8.49 -22.92 -0.55
CA ALA A 10 7.89 -21.59 -0.47
C ALA A 10 7.36 -21.29 0.94
N ARG A 11 6.72 -22.27 1.59
CA ARG A 11 6.26 -22.15 2.98
C ARG A 11 7.41 -22.05 3.98
N GLN A 12 8.46 -22.85 3.81
CA GLN A 12 9.66 -22.76 4.66
C GLN A 12 10.32 -21.39 4.56
N ARG A 13 10.46 -20.83 3.34
CA ARG A 13 11.00 -19.50 3.13
C ARG A 13 10.11 -18.41 3.74
N ASN A 14 8.79 -18.53 3.62
CA ASN A 14 7.85 -17.62 4.27
C ASN A 14 8.03 -17.59 5.80
N ILE A 15 8.21 -18.76 6.44
CA ILE A 15 8.48 -18.84 7.88
C ILE A 15 9.78 -18.12 8.24
N GLN A 16 10.84 -18.26 7.43
CA GLN A 16 12.11 -17.56 7.66
C GLN A 16 11.95 -16.04 7.55
N LEU A 17 11.21 -15.56 6.55
CA LEU A 17 10.95 -14.13 6.34
C LEU A 17 10.10 -13.55 7.49
N ILE A 18 9.08 -14.27 7.96
CA ILE A 18 8.31 -13.87 9.15
C ILE A 18 9.21 -13.82 10.41
N ARG A 19 10.18 -14.73 10.54
CA ARG A 19 11.13 -14.68 11.65
C ARG A 19 12.05 -13.47 11.53
N ALA A 20 12.52 -13.14 10.33
CA ALA A 20 13.36 -11.97 10.09
C ALA A 20 12.65 -10.67 10.52
N THR A 21 11.38 -10.49 10.16
CA THR A 21 10.60 -9.31 10.57
C THR A 21 10.31 -9.24 12.07
N LYS A 22 10.38 -10.38 12.79
CA LYS A 22 10.28 -10.40 14.26
C LYS A 22 11.61 -10.12 14.94
N ILE A 23 12.72 -10.57 14.35
CA ILE A 23 14.08 -10.36 14.88
C ILE A 23 14.46 -8.88 14.74
N ASN A 24 14.16 -8.27 13.59
CA ASN A 24 14.40 -6.86 13.34
C ASN A 24 13.15 -6.20 12.74
N PRO A 25 12.19 -5.77 13.59
CA PRO A 25 10.93 -5.18 13.12
C PRO A 25 11.11 -3.81 12.43
N SER A 26 12.23 -3.14 12.64
CA SER A 26 12.59 -1.87 11.99
C SER A 26 13.34 -2.07 10.67
N ASP A 27 13.54 -3.30 10.21
CA ASP A 27 14.15 -3.57 8.91
C ASP A 27 13.11 -3.51 7.79
N LEU A 28 13.08 -2.40 7.05
CA LEU A 28 12.18 -2.24 5.90
C LEU A 28 12.37 -3.36 4.87
N GLN A 29 13.61 -3.75 4.59
CA GLN A 29 13.89 -4.76 3.56
C GLN A 29 13.31 -6.11 3.95
N ALA A 30 13.36 -6.48 5.24
CA ALA A 30 12.74 -7.73 5.71
C ALA A 30 11.21 -7.76 5.45
N TRP A 31 10.53 -6.61 5.58
CA TRP A 31 9.10 -6.49 5.27
C TRP A 31 8.83 -6.54 3.77
N LEU A 32 9.66 -5.88 2.95
CA LEU A 32 9.55 -5.88 1.50
C LEU A 32 9.78 -7.29 0.92
N ASP A 33 10.79 -8.00 1.43
CA ASP A 33 11.08 -9.38 1.05
C ASP A 33 9.92 -10.31 1.40
N LEU A 34 9.33 -10.13 2.59
CA LEU A 34 8.15 -10.88 2.99
C LEU A 34 6.96 -10.60 2.06
N ALA A 35 6.71 -9.35 1.70
CA ALA A 35 5.61 -8.97 0.80
C ALA A 35 5.81 -9.51 -0.63
N SER A 36 7.03 -9.42 -1.17
CA SER A 36 7.37 -9.97 -2.49
C SER A 36 7.16 -11.49 -2.51
N HIS A 37 7.64 -12.20 -1.49
CA HIS A 37 7.56 -13.66 -1.40
C HIS A 37 6.13 -14.22 -1.35
N GLN A 38 5.10 -13.41 -1.05
CA GLN A 38 3.71 -13.87 -1.05
C GLN A 38 3.26 -14.43 -2.40
N GLU A 39 3.85 -13.98 -3.52
CA GLU A 39 3.50 -14.48 -4.86
C GLU A 39 3.75 -15.98 -5.01
N HIS A 40 4.81 -16.48 -4.39
CA HIS A 40 5.20 -17.90 -4.41
C HIS A 40 4.26 -18.77 -3.58
N LEU A 41 3.46 -18.19 -2.69
CA LEU A 41 2.43 -18.91 -1.93
C LEU A 41 1.11 -18.99 -2.69
N VAL A 42 0.82 -17.98 -3.53
CA VAL A 42 -0.42 -17.92 -4.30
C VAL A 42 -0.29 -18.65 -5.63
N SER A 43 0.84 -18.48 -6.33
CA SER A 43 1.14 -19.15 -7.60
C SER A 43 2.56 -19.74 -7.59
N PRO A 44 2.78 -20.92 -6.96
CA PRO A 44 4.10 -21.54 -6.86
C PRO A 44 4.67 -22.05 -8.20
N ALA A 45 3.89 -22.07 -9.27
CA ALA A 45 4.21 -22.77 -10.52
C ALA A 45 4.09 -21.91 -11.79
N VAL A 46 3.66 -20.65 -11.67
CA VAL A 46 3.39 -19.80 -12.83
C VAL A 46 3.75 -18.35 -12.51
N ASP A 47 4.38 -17.67 -13.46
CA ASP A 47 4.81 -16.27 -13.33
C ASP A 47 3.65 -15.37 -12.87
N ALA A 48 3.93 -14.34 -12.08
CA ALA A 48 2.89 -13.42 -11.58
C ALA A 48 2.01 -12.80 -12.70
N SER A 49 2.56 -12.69 -13.92
CA SER A 49 1.87 -12.22 -15.13
C SER A 49 0.74 -13.15 -15.61
N SER A 50 0.81 -14.43 -15.24
CA SER A 50 -0.14 -15.47 -15.64
C SER A 50 -1.25 -15.73 -14.61
N MET A 51 -1.21 -15.03 -13.47
CA MET A 51 -2.19 -15.19 -12.39
C MET A 51 -3.60 -14.82 -12.88
N THR A 52 -4.59 -15.55 -12.37
CA THR A 52 -6.01 -15.19 -12.52
C THR A 52 -6.34 -13.91 -11.75
N ASN A 53 -7.48 -13.28 -12.06
CA ASN A 53 -7.94 -12.11 -11.30
C ASN A 53 -8.15 -12.40 -9.81
N SER A 54 -8.65 -13.59 -9.48
CA SER A 54 -8.81 -14.03 -8.09
C SER A 54 -7.47 -14.16 -7.37
N GLU A 55 -6.49 -14.80 -8.01
CA GLU A 55 -5.14 -14.96 -7.43
C GLU A 55 -4.45 -13.61 -7.25
N ARG A 56 -4.57 -12.68 -8.22
CA ARG A 56 -4.05 -11.31 -8.08
C ARG A 56 -4.64 -10.58 -6.87
N LYS A 57 -5.96 -10.69 -6.66
CA LYS A 57 -6.62 -10.09 -5.50
C LYS A 57 -6.13 -10.72 -4.19
N THR A 58 -6.04 -12.06 -4.13
CA THR A 58 -5.50 -12.76 -2.96
C THR A 58 -4.07 -12.34 -2.64
N LEU A 59 -3.20 -12.21 -3.65
CA LEU A 59 -1.83 -11.74 -3.49
C LEU A 59 -1.79 -10.30 -2.95
N ALA A 60 -2.60 -9.40 -3.52
CA ALA A 60 -2.69 -8.03 -3.06
C ALA A 60 -3.18 -7.94 -1.61
N ASP A 61 -4.21 -8.70 -1.22
CA ASP A 61 -4.69 -8.75 0.17
C ASP A 61 -3.60 -9.24 1.14
N LEU A 62 -2.83 -10.25 0.76
CA LEU A 62 -1.69 -10.74 1.56
C LEU A 62 -0.61 -9.66 1.73
N ARG A 63 -0.27 -8.95 0.65
CA ARG A 63 0.72 -7.87 0.68
C ARG A 63 0.24 -6.67 1.50
N ILE A 64 -1.02 -6.28 1.37
CA ILE A 64 -1.65 -5.24 2.21
C ILE A 64 -1.49 -5.62 3.69
N ALA A 65 -1.81 -6.85 4.07
CA ALA A 65 -1.67 -7.31 5.46
C ALA A 65 -0.21 -7.29 5.97
N VAL A 66 0.77 -7.49 5.09
CA VAL A 66 2.20 -7.35 5.41
C VAL A 66 2.56 -5.88 5.64
N TYR A 67 2.17 -4.98 4.73
CA TYR A 67 2.47 -3.54 4.86
C TYR A 67 1.78 -2.90 6.06
N GLU A 68 0.53 -3.30 6.38
CA GLU A 68 -0.17 -2.84 7.59
C GLU A 68 0.55 -3.27 8.88
N LYS A 69 1.17 -4.45 8.89
CA LYS A 69 1.98 -4.90 10.03
C LYS A 69 3.29 -4.13 10.11
N ALA A 70 3.95 -3.90 8.99
CA ALA A 70 5.17 -3.10 8.90
C ALA A 70 4.93 -1.68 9.43
N LEU A 71 3.86 -0.99 8.97
CA LEU A 71 3.50 0.36 9.38
C LEU A 71 3.29 0.52 10.91
N LYS A 72 2.99 -0.56 11.64
CA LYS A 72 2.87 -0.53 13.10
C LYS A 72 4.23 -0.56 13.81
N GLN A 73 5.28 -1.01 13.13
CA GLN A 73 6.64 -1.08 13.68
C GLN A 73 7.45 0.19 13.42
N PHE A 74 7.10 0.94 12.37
CA PHE A 74 7.80 2.19 12.02
C PHE A 74 7.16 3.40 12.71
N PRO A 75 7.87 4.10 13.59
CA PRO A 75 7.37 5.30 14.27
C PRO A 75 7.22 6.52 13.33
N GLU A 76 6.44 7.53 13.73
CA GLU A 76 6.11 8.70 12.90
C GLU A 76 7.32 9.54 12.45
N ASN A 77 8.40 9.53 13.24
CA ASN A 77 9.65 10.20 12.89
C ASN A 77 10.40 9.53 11.72
N GLU A 78 10.00 8.32 11.32
CA GLU A 78 10.49 7.65 10.10
C GLU A 78 9.55 7.90 8.91
N ALA A 79 9.20 9.18 8.71
CA ALA A 79 8.23 9.60 7.70
C ALA A 79 8.52 9.06 6.27
N PRO A 80 9.78 9.04 5.76
CA PRO A 80 10.06 8.50 4.42
C PRO A 80 9.77 7.00 4.29
N VAL A 81 10.12 6.21 5.31
CA VAL A 81 9.88 4.75 5.32
C VAL A 81 8.40 4.45 5.39
N ARG A 82 7.67 5.18 6.24
CA ARG A 82 6.21 5.07 6.33
C ARG A 82 5.52 5.46 5.04
N GLU A 83 5.98 6.53 4.37
CA GLU A 83 5.46 6.94 3.07
C GLU A 83 5.65 5.84 2.02
N GLU A 84 6.84 5.22 1.94
CA GLU A 84 7.08 4.12 1.00
C GLU A 84 6.11 2.94 1.26
N LEU A 85 5.96 2.54 2.51
CA LEU A 85 5.05 1.45 2.90
C LEU A 85 3.59 1.78 2.55
N LEU A 86 3.16 3.03 2.76
CA LEU A 86 1.83 3.49 2.39
C LEU A 86 1.63 3.47 0.87
N LEU A 87 2.61 3.92 0.09
CA LEU A 87 2.52 3.90 -1.37
C LEU A 87 2.38 2.48 -1.91
N ARG A 88 3.15 1.53 -1.38
CA ARG A 88 3.04 0.11 -1.75
C ARG A 88 1.68 -0.46 -1.34
N LEU A 89 1.18 -0.14 -0.14
CA LEU A 89 -0.14 -0.55 0.30
C LEU A 89 -1.24 0.00 -0.61
N LEU A 90 -1.19 1.28 -0.97
CA LEU A 90 -2.16 1.92 -1.86
C LEU A 90 -2.12 1.31 -3.26
N SER A 91 -0.93 0.98 -3.77
CA SER A 91 -0.79 0.28 -5.04
C SER A 91 -1.51 -1.07 -5.01
N GLU A 92 -1.34 -1.87 -3.96
CA GLU A 92 -2.06 -3.15 -3.82
C GLU A 92 -3.57 -2.95 -3.62
N ALA A 93 -3.97 -1.91 -2.88
CA ALA A 93 -5.37 -1.57 -2.65
C ALA A 93 -6.12 -1.21 -3.94
N SER A 94 -5.43 -0.66 -4.96
CA SER A 94 -6.02 -0.40 -6.27
C SER A 94 -6.45 -1.66 -7.02
N ILE A 95 -5.87 -2.82 -6.67
CA ILE A 95 -6.18 -4.13 -7.28
C ILE A 95 -7.40 -4.76 -6.60
N THR A 96 -7.56 -4.53 -5.29
CA THR A 96 -8.57 -5.20 -4.46
C THR A 96 -9.85 -4.38 -4.34
N LEU A 97 -9.74 -3.05 -4.27
CA LEU A 97 -10.87 -2.14 -4.06
C LEU A 97 -11.52 -1.70 -5.39
N GLU A 98 -12.84 -1.53 -5.33
CA GLU A 98 -13.59 -0.83 -6.37
C GLU A 98 -13.19 0.65 -6.42
N ALA A 99 -13.26 1.28 -7.59
CA ALA A 99 -12.76 2.63 -7.84
C ALA A 99 -13.19 3.66 -6.78
N GLN A 100 -14.47 3.67 -6.39
CA GLN A 100 -14.98 4.61 -5.39
C GLN A 100 -14.40 4.35 -3.98
N LYS A 101 -14.26 3.08 -3.59
CA LYS A 101 -13.65 2.70 -2.31
C LYS A 101 -12.16 3.03 -2.29
N TYR A 102 -11.47 2.82 -3.41
CA TYR A 102 -10.06 3.18 -3.56
C TYR A 102 -9.85 4.70 -3.45
N LYS A 103 -10.70 5.50 -4.11
CA LYS A 103 -10.68 6.97 -3.98
C LYS A 103 -10.90 7.42 -2.53
N GLN A 104 -11.86 6.82 -1.83
CA GLN A 104 -12.09 7.12 -0.41
C GLN A 104 -10.86 6.77 0.44
N LYS A 105 -10.27 5.58 0.24
CA LYS A 105 -9.05 5.17 0.94
C LYS A 105 -7.88 6.14 0.72
N LEU A 106 -7.69 6.62 -0.51
CA LEU A 106 -6.69 7.63 -0.84
C LEU A 106 -6.97 8.95 -0.11
N GLN A 107 -8.23 9.40 -0.10
CA GLN A 107 -8.63 10.61 0.60
C GLN A 107 -8.38 10.52 2.11
N ASP A 108 -8.75 9.40 2.75
CA ASP A 108 -8.53 9.17 4.18
C ASP A 108 -7.03 9.14 4.52
N THR A 109 -6.23 8.49 3.68
CA THR A 109 -4.76 8.42 3.85
C THR A 109 -4.13 9.81 3.72
N LEU A 110 -4.59 10.59 2.75
CA LEU A 110 -4.08 11.93 2.50
C LEU A 110 -4.38 12.91 3.64
N GLN A 111 -5.53 12.77 4.31
CA GLN A 111 -5.86 13.58 5.49
C GLN A 111 -4.83 13.41 6.62
N GLN A 112 -4.19 12.24 6.70
CA GLN A 112 -3.13 11.94 7.68
C GLN A 112 -1.73 12.31 7.15
N HIS A 113 -1.56 12.40 5.83
CA HIS A 113 -0.29 12.61 5.15
C HIS A 113 -0.36 13.74 4.11
N LEU A 114 -0.83 14.91 4.53
CA LEU A 114 -1.16 16.03 3.65
C LEU A 114 0.04 16.58 2.84
N THR A 115 1.27 16.35 3.32
CA THR A 115 2.52 16.77 2.67
C THR A 115 3.05 15.76 1.65
N SER A 116 2.45 14.57 1.55
CA SER A 116 2.91 13.52 0.65
C SER A 116 2.48 13.75 -0.79
N PHE A 117 3.36 14.35 -1.60
CA PHE A 117 3.13 14.59 -3.02
C PHE A 117 2.87 13.29 -3.84
N PRO A 118 3.54 12.15 -3.55
CA PRO A 118 3.21 10.89 -4.21
C PRO A 118 1.76 10.42 -3.98
N ILE A 119 1.25 10.52 -2.74
CA ILE A 119 -0.14 10.13 -2.43
C ILE A 119 -1.14 11.08 -3.10
N TRP A 120 -0.83 12.38 -3.17
CA TRP A 120 -1.60 13.35 -3.95
C TRP A 120 -1.72 12.95 -5.42
N THR A 121 -0.60 12.55 -6.02
CA THR A 121 -0.57 12.14 -7.44
C THR A 121 -1.46 10.92 -7.67
N LEU A 122 -1.43 9.92 -6.77
CA LEU A 122 -2.33 8.77 -6.84
C LEU A 122 -3.81 9.17 -6.73
N TYR A 123 -4.15 10.09 -5.82
CA TYR A 123 -5.51 10.61 -5.67
C TYR A 123 -6.01 11.34 -6.92
N LEU A 124 -5.18 12.19 -7.51
CA LEU A 124 -5.53 12.90 -8.74
C LEU A 124 -5.75 11.93 -9.90
N ASN A 125 -4.87 10.95 -10.07
CA ASN A 125 -5.01 9.91 -11.10
C ASN A 125 -6.31 9.11 -10.91
N ALA A 126 -6.65 8.74 -9.67
CA ALA A 126 -7.89 8.03 -9.35
C ALA A 126 -9.14 8.88 -9.65
N CYS A 127 -9.08 10.19 -9.41
CA CYS A 127 -10.18 11.10 -9.78
C CYS A 127 -10.34 11.22 -11.30
N GLN A 128 -9.24 11.28 -12.04
CA GLN A 128 -9.24 11.42 -13.49
C GLN A 128 -9.62 10.13 -14.23
N ALA A 129 -9.47 8.97 -13.59
CA ALA A 129 -9.79 7.67 -14.18
C ALA A 129 -11.29 7.50 -14.54
N ASN A 130 -12.19 8.26 -13.92
CA ASN A 130 -13.60 8.32 -14.31
C ASN A 130 -13.99 9.75 -14.73
N PRO A 131 -13.84 10.11 -16.02
CA PRO A 131 -14.10 11.46 -16.50
C PRO A 131 -15.57 11.87 -16.43
N VAL A 132 -16.51 10.91 -16.28
CA VAL A 132 -17.95 11.20 -16.14
C VAL A 132 -18.28 11.71 -14.72
N GLU A 133 -17.60 11.19 -13.71
CA GLU A 133 -17.76 11.60 -12.31
C GLU A 133 -16.73 12.65 -11.87
N PHE A 134 -15.75 12.97 -12.74
CA PHE A 134 -14.71 13.92 -12.42
C PHE A 134 -15.25 15.35 -12.40
N ARG A 135 -15.18 15.96 -11.22
CA ARG A 135 -15.47 17.38 -11.03
C ARG A 135 -14.22 18.07 -10.52
N PHE A 136 -13.60 18.85 -11.40
CA PHE A 136 -12.38 19.62 -11.08
C PHE A 136 -12.57 20.48 -9.83
N GLU A 137 -13.73 21.11 -9.67
CA GLU A 137 -14.04 21.95 -8.51
C GLU A 137 -14.01 21.17 -7.18
N ASP A 138 -14.42 19.91 -7.16
CA ASP A 138 -14.41 19.09 -5.94
C ASP A 138 -12.97 18.77 -5.51
N VAL A 139 -12.10 18.48 -6.49
CA VAL A 139 -10.66 18.24 -6.26
C VAL A 139 -9.95 19.51 -5.79
N LYS A 140 -10.25 20.64 -6.44
CA LYS A 140 -9.69 21.95 -6.08
C LYS A 140 -10.14 22.39 -4.68
N ALA A 141 -11.42 22.22 -4.36
CA ALA A 141 -11.97 22.56 -3.04
C ALA A 141 -11.30 21.73 -1.94
N PHE A 142 -11.11 20.44 -2.17
CA PHE A 142 -10.39 19.57 -1.26
C PHE A 142 -8.91 20.00 -1.10
N PHE A 143 -8.21 20.34 -2.18
CA PHE A 143 -6.83 20.83 -2.12
C PHE A 143 -6.70 22.13 -1.32
N ILE A 144 -7.56 23.11 -1.59
CA ILE A 144 -7.58 24.38 -0.87
C ILE A 144 -7.85 24.15 0.62
N ARG A 145 -8.77 23.24 0.96
CA ARG A 145 -9.05 22.89 2.36
C ARG A 145 -7.83 22.27 3.03
N SER A 146 -7.18 21.31 2.37
CA SER A 146 -5.97 20.65 2.86
C SER A 146 -4.82 21.63 3.09
N LEU A 147 -4.55 22.54 2.15
CA LEU A 147 -3.52 23.57 2.30
C LEU A 147 -3.83 24.55 3.44
N ARG A 148 -5.09 24.95 3.61
CA ARG A 148 -5.48 25.80 4.75
C ARG A 148 -5.27 25.09 6.07
N THR A 149 -5.60 23.81 6.16
CA THR A 149 -5.36 23.02 7.39
C THR A 149 -3.87 22.95 7.72
N LEU A 150 -3.01 22.74 6.72
CA LEU A 150 -1.55 22.77 6.92
C LEU A 150 -1.06 24.16 7.37
N GLY A 151 -1.44 25.23 6.64
CA GLY A 151 -0.99 26.59 6.96
C GLY A 151 -1.52 27.13 8.28
N SER A 152 -2.71 26.70 8.72
CA SER A 152 -3.24 27.06 10.05
C SER A 152 -2.56 26.31 11.19
N ASN A 153 -2.12 25.05 10.96
CA ASN A 153 -1.39 24.28 11.96
C ASN A 153 0.03 24.82 12.19
N ASP A 154 0.66 25.39 11.15
CA ASP A 154 1.99 26.02 11.25
C ASP A 154 1.98 27.25 12.18
N ASN A 155 0.86 27.99 12.20
CA ASN A 155 0.64 29.14 13.09
C ASN A 155 0.33 28.78 14.56
N MET A 156 0.14 27.50 14.90
CA MET A 156 -0.08 27.05 16.28
C MET A 156 1.16 26.40 16.92
N VAL A 157 2.21 26.15 16.14
CA VAL A 157 3.47 25.53 16.61
C VAL A 157 4.63 26.55 16.65
N SER A 158 4.36 27.82 16.34
CA SER A 158 5.28 28.96 16.55
C SER A 158 4.89 29.78 17.77
#